data_AF-A0A0A1HYC2-F1
#
_entry.id   AF-A0A0A1HYC2-F1
#
_cell.length_a   1.000
_cell.length_b   1.000
_cell.length_c   1.000
_cell.angle_alpha   90.00
_cell.angle_beta   90.00
_cell.angle_gamma   90.00
#
_symmetry.space_group_name_H-M   'P 1'
#
loop_
_entity.id
_entity.type
_entity.pdbx_description
1 polymer ?
#
loop_
_entity_poly.entity_id
_entity_poly.type
_entity_poly.pdbx_seq_one_letter_code
_entity_poly.pdbx_strand_id
1 'polypeptide(L)'
;MAILFLLALFFSPLAASVPAFATAPALLFVAVLMTSGLAEIDWDDITVAAPVVITALAMPFTYSIANGIAFGFIAWTAIKLVSGRGRELNPALVILSILFVIKLGWFNA
;
A
#
# COMPACT_ATOMS: atom_id res chain seq x y z
N MET A 1 20.86 -6.45 -5.60
CA MET A 1 19.98 -5.65 -6.49
C MET A 1 20.74 -5.00 -7.64
N ALA A 2 21.95 -4.44 -7.44
CA ALA A 2 22.73 -3.78 -8.50
C ALA A 2 22.99 -4.65 -9.76
N ILE A 3 23.38 -5.92 -9.59
CA ILE A 3 23.64 -6.83 -10.72
C ILE A 3 22.35 -7.16 -11.51
N LEU A 4 21.24 -7.43 -10.80
CA LEU A 4 19.94 -7.67 -11.42
C LEU A 4 19.41 -6.43 -12.16
N PHE A 5 19.67 -5.24 -11.61
CA PHE A 5 19.33 -3.97 -12.26
C PHE A 5 20.13 -3.75 -13.54
N LEU A 6 21.44 -4.04 -13.53
CA LEU A 6 22.29 -3.98 -14.72
C LEU A 6 21.84 -4.97 -15.81
N LEU A 7 21.47 -6.19 -15.43
CA LEU A 7 20.90 -7.17 -16.36
C LEU A 7 19.55 -6.69 -16.91
N ALA A 8 18.67 -6.14 -16.07
CA ALA A 8 17.38 -5.60 -16.52
C ALA A 8 17.54 -4.43 -17.50
N LEU A 9 18.54 -3.56 -17.29
CA LEU A 9 18.86 -2.48 -18.24
C LEU A 9 19.27 -3.02 -19.61
N PHE A 10 20.08 -4.09 -19.65
CA PHE A 10 20.46 -4.74 -20.90
C PHE A 10 19.25 -5.34 -21.65
N PHE A 11 18.29 -5.93 -20.94
CA PHE A 11 17.07 -6.49 -21.53
C PHE A 11 15.92 -5.48 -21.70
N SER A 12 16.06 -4.24 -21.22
CA SER A 12 15.05 -3.18 -21.36
C SER A 12 14.56 -2.93 -22.80
N PRO A 13 15.38 -3.05 -23.88
CA PRO A 13 14.90 -2.86 -25.24
C PRO A 13 13.89 -3.93 -25.68
N LEU A 14 13.97 -5.15 -25.12
CA LEU A 14 13.02 -6.22 -25.40
C LEU A 14 11.66 -5.97 -24.73
N ALA A 15 11.64 -5.27 -23.60
CA ALA A 15 10.38 -4.85 -22.99
C ALA A 15 9.69 -3.77 -23.83
N ALA A 16 10.46 -2.90 -24.49
CA ALA A 16 9.95 -1.84 -25.36
C ALA A 16 9.41 -2.34 -26.71
N SER A 17 9.76 -3.56 -27.14
CA SER A 17 9.23 -4.17 -28.37
C SER A 17 7.83 -4.78 -28.20
N VAL A 18 7.33 -4.88 -26.96
CA VAL A 18 6.00 -5.40 -26.66
C VAL A 18 4.94 -4.38 -27.09
N PRO A 19 3.94 -4.78 -27.91
CA PRO A 19 2.85 -3.88 -28.30
C PRO A 19 2.09 -3.32 -27.10
N ALA A 20 1.75 -2.03 -27.14
CA ALA A 20 1.04 -1.36 -26.05
C ALA A 20 -0.33 -1.98 -25.72
N PHE A 21 -1.00 -2.60 -26.70
CA PHE A 21 -2.28 -3.29 -26.45
C PHE A 21 -2.12 -4.57 -25.61
N ALA A 22 -0.93 -5.17 -25.60
CA ALA A 22 -0.65 -6.41 -24.87
C ALA A 22 -0.39 -6.16 -23.37
N THR A 23 -0.11 -4.91 -22.96
CA THR A 23 0.16 -4.57 -21.55
C THR A 23 -1.12 -4.48 -20.72
N ALA A 24 -2.24 -4.03 -21.31
CA ALA A 24 -3.52 -3.91 -20.62
C ALA A 24 -4.04 -5.24 -20.01
N PRO A 25 -4.15 -6.36 -20.76
CA PRO A 25 -4.58 -7.63 -20.17
C PRO A 25 -3.57 -8.18 -19.14
N ALA A 26 -2.27 -7.93 -19.34
CA ALA A 26 -1.26 -8.31 -18.37
C ALA A 26 -1.42 -7.55 -17.04
N LEU A 27 -1.66 -6.24 -17.10
CA LEU A 27 -1.91 -5.41 -15.90
C LEU A 27 -3.19 -5.81 -15.18
N LEU A 28 -4.25 -6.16 -15.91
CA LEU A 28 -5.49 -6.65 -15.32
C LEU A 28 -5.26 -7.96 -14.55
N PHE A 29 -4.52 -8.90 -15.14
CA PHE A 29 -4.18 -10.16 -14.49
C PHE A 29 -3.33 -9.94 -13.24
N VAL A 30 -2.33 -9.04 -13.30
CA VAL A 30 -1.52 -8.66 -12.14
C VAL A 30 -2.36 -8.02 -11.04
N ALA A 31 -3.33 -7.17 -11.39
CA ALA A 31 -4.24 -6.56 -10.41
C ALA A 31 -5.08 -7.62 -9.67
N VAL A 32 -5.59 -8.62 -10.39
CA VAL A 32 -6.30 -9.77 -9.79
C VAL A 32 -5.38 -10.56 -8.84
N LEU A 33 -4.15 -10.84 -9.28
CA LEU A 33 -3.14 -11.51 -8.44
C LEU A 33 -2.77 -10.70 -7.19
N MET A 34 -2.66 -9.38 -7.28
CA MET A 34 -2.35 -8.56 -6.10
C MET A 34 -3.54 -8.48 -5.13
N THR A 35 -4.76 -8.51 -5.67
CA THR A 35 -5.99 -8.47 -4.86
C THR A 35 -6.19 -9.75 -4.05
N SER A 36 -5.63 -10.89 -4.48
CA SER A 36 -5.74 -12.14 -3.70
C SER A 36 -5.12 -12.03 -2.30
N GLY A 37 -4.18 -11.10 -2.09
CA GLY A 37 -3.63 -10.83 -0.75
C GLY A 37 -4.68 -10.33 0.25
N LEU A 38 -5.81 -9.76 -0.21
CA LEU A 38 -6.93 -9.41 0.67
C LEU A 38 -7.61 -10.64 1.29
N ALA A 39 -7.49 -11.81 0.67
CA ALA A 39 -8.06 -13.05 1.20
C ALA A 39 -7.30 -13.58 2.42
N GLU A 40 -6.04 -13.18 2.62
CA GLU A 40 -5.20 -13.59 3.75
C GLU A 40 -5.46 -12.73 5.01
N ILE A 41 -6.33 -11.73 4.91
CA ILE A 41 -6.62 -10.80 6.00
C ILE A 41 -7.64 -11.42 6.95
N ASP A 42 -7.42 -11.26 8.25
CA ASP A 42 -8.39 -11.65 9.27
C ASP A 42 -9.57 -10.66 9.26
N TRP A 43 -10.67 -11.07 8.63
CA TRP A 43 -11.88 -10.27 8.48
C TRP A 43 -12.79 -10.32 9.72
N ASP A 44 -12.59 -11.28 10.63
CA ASP A 44 -13.34 -11.37 11.88
C ASP A 44 -12.84 -10.33 12.90
N ASP A 45 -11.57 -9.94 12.81
CA ASP A 45 -11.00 -8.87 13.61
C ASP A 45 -11.23 -7.48 12.98
N ILE A 46 -12.23 -6.75 13.48
CA ILE A 46 -12.55 -5.40 13.04
C ILE A 46 -11.37 -4.42 13.19
N THR A 47 -10.46 -4.65 14.15
CA THR A 47 -9.29 -3.81 14.37
C THR A 47 -8.23 -3.96 13.28
N VAL A 48 -8.33 -5.04 12.48
CA VAL A 48 -7.51 -5.34 11.31
C VAL A 48 -8.26 -5.00 10.02
N ALA A 49 -9.53 -5.43 9.92
CA ALA A 49 -10.35 -5.24 8.73
C ALA A 49 -10.63 -3.76 8.41
N ALA A 50 -10.97 -2.95 9.43
CA ALA A 50 -11.31 -1.54 9.20
C ALA A 50 -10.15 -0.71 8.62
N PRO A 51 -8.91 -0.75 9.18
CA PRO A 51 -7.77 -0.07 8.57
C PRO A 51 -7.48 -0.53 7.13
N VAL A 52 -7.59 -1.84 6.86
CA VAL A 52 -7.34 -2.42 5.53
C VAL A 52 -8.31 -1.83 4.51
N VAL A 53 -9.60 -1.80 4.83
CA VAL A 53 -10.64 -1.24 3.97
C VAL A 53 -10.39 0.25 3.72
N ILE A 54 -10.07 1.01 4.78
CA ILE A 54 -9.71 2.42 4.66
C ILE A 54 -8.53 2.60 3.69
N THR A 55 -7.49 1.78 3.82
CA THR A 55 -6.30 1.83 2.96
C THR A 55 -6.66 1.55 1.50
N ALA A 56 -7.41 0.46 1.26
CA ALA A 56 -7.80 0.02 -0.07
C ALA A 56 -8.67 1.05 -0.81
N LEU A 57 -9.53 1.77 -0.08
CA LEU A 57 -10.37 2.84 -0.63
C LEU A 57 -9.61 4.16 -0.76
N ALA A 58 -8.72 4.49 0.19
CA ALA A 58 -7.98 5.74 0.16
C ALA A 58 -7.00 5.81 -1.03
N MET A 59 -6.41 4.70 -1.47
CA MET A 59 -5.49 4.70 -2.62
C MET A 59 -6.14 5.24 -3.92
N PRO A 60 -7.27 4.70 -4.42
CA PRO A 60 -7.92 5.23 -5.61
C PRO A 60 -8.48 6.63 -5.39
N PHE A 61 -9.03 6.94 -4.21
CA PHE A 61 -9.59 8.26 -3.95
C PHE A 61 -8.55 9.38 -3.87
N THR A 62 -7.34 9.08 -3.43
CA THR A 62 -6.24 10.06 -3.36
C THR A 62 -5.41 10.11 -4.64
N TYR A 63 -5.71 9.26 -5.64
CA TYR A 63 -4.90 9.06 -6.85
C TYR A 63 -3.41 8.82 -6.55
N SER A 64 -3.09 8.34 -5.35
CA SER A 64 -1.74 8.22 -4.84
C SER A 64 -1.64 7.03 -3.90
N ILE A 65 -0.93 6.00 -4.34
CA ILE A 65 -0.64 4.80 -3.53
C ILE A 65 0.03 5.21 -2.22
N ALA A 66 0.98 6.17 -2.27
CA ALA A 66 1.70 6.64 -1.10
C ALA A 66 0.78 7.31 -0.06
N ASN A 67 -0.16 8.15 -0.50
CA ASN A 67 -1.11 8.80 0.41
C ASN A 67 -2.14 7.80 0.95
N GLY A 68 -2.62 6.87 0.12
CA GLY A 68 -3.51 5.80 0.58
C GLY A 68 -2.89 4.90 1.66
N ILE A 69 -1.62 4.49 1.46
CA ILE A 69 -0.86 3.73 2.46
C ILE A 69 -0.68 4.55 3.75
N ALA A 70 -0.37 5.85 3.62
CA ALA A 70 -0.22 6.73 4.78
C ALA A 70 -1.52 6.79 5.62
N PHE A 71 -2.67 6.99 4.97
CA PHE A 71 -3.97 6.93 5.65
C PHE A 71 -4.21 5.56 6.30
N GLY A 72 -3.81 4.48 5.65
CA GLY A 72 -3.88 3.13 6.19
C GLY A 72 -3.12 2.94 7.49
N PHE A 73 -1.87 3.38 7.55
CA PHE A 73 -1.06 3.28 8.77
C PHE A 73 -1.59 4.16 9.90
N ILE A 74 -2.08 5.36 9.59
CA ILE A 74 -2.72 6.23 10.57
C ILE A 74 -3.97 5.54 11.14
N ALA A 75 -4.84 5.01 10.27
CA ALA A 75 -6.05 4.29 10.68
C ALA A 75 -5.71 3.05 11.53
N TRP A 76 -4.70 2.27 11.12
CA TRP A 76 -4.23 1.10 11.87
C TRP A 76 -3.79 1.48 13.28
N THR A 77 -2.94 2.50 13.40
CA THR A 77 -2.45 2.97 14.70
C THR A 77 -3.59 3.50 15.55
N ALA A 78 -4.45 4.35 15.00
CA ALA A 78 -5.56 4.96 15.71
C ALA A 78 -6.56 3.91 16.22
N ILE A 79 -6.97 2.97 15.36
CA ILE A 79 -7.97 1.93 15.70
C ILE A 79 -7.42 0.98 16.76
N LYS A 80 -6.17 0.52 16.63
CA LYS A 80 -5.57 -0.37 17.64
C LYS A 80 -5.32 0.35 18.97
N LEU A 81 -4.99 1.64 18.95
CA LEU A 81 -4.82 2.44 20.16
C LEU A 81 -6.15 2.62 20.91
N VAL A 82 -7.22 3.00 20.20
CA VAL A 82 -8.57 3.17 20.78
C VAL A 82 -9.16 1.85 21.25
N SER A 83 -8.85 0.74 20.57
CA SER A 83 -9.32 -0.61 20.95
C SER A 83 -8.55 -1.24 22.12
N GLY A 84 -7.61 -0.51 22.74
CA GLY A 84 -6.78 -1.00 23.86
C GLY A 84 -5.71 -2.03 23.46
N ARG A 85 -5.55 -2.32 22.16
CA ARG A 85 -4.59 -3.28 21.60
C ARG A 85 -3.25 -2.64 21.21
N GLY A 86 -2.85 -1.59 21.93
CA GLY A 86 -1.61 -0.87 21.65
C GLY A 86 -0.34 -1.72 21.76
N ARG A 87 -0.39 -2.88 22.43
CA ARG A 87 0.75 -3.82 22.55
C ARG A 87 1.10 -4.52 21.23
N GLU A 88 0.17 -4.55 20.27
CA GLU A 88 0.39 -5.11 18.94
C GLU A 88 1.01 -4.09 17.96
N LEU A 89 1.22 -2.85 18.42
CA LEU A 89 1.81 -1.80 17.60
C LEU A 89 3.34 -1.89 17.66
N ASN A 90 3.94 -2.07 16.48
CA ASN A 90 5.39 -1.92 16.34
C ASN A 90 5.78 -0.44 16.48
N PRO A 91 6.80 -0.08 17.30
CA PRO A 91 7.28 1.29 17.44
C PRO A 91 7.57 2.00 16.11
N ALA A 92 8.08 1.27 15.10
CA ALA A 92 8.34 1.84 13.77
C ALA A 92 7.05 2.29 13.07
N LEU A 93 5.97 1.54 13.20
CA LEU A 93 4.67 1.85 12.61
C LEU A 93 4.04 3.07 13.29
N VAL A 94 4.22 3.22 14.60
CA VAL A 94 3.76 4.40 15.36
C VAL A 94 4.52 5.65 14.93
N ILE A 95 5.85 5.58 14.87
CA ILE A 95 6.69 6.71 14.40
C ILE A 95 6.28 7.10 12.98
N LEU A 96 6.13 6.13 12.08
CA LEU A 96 5.77 6.38 10.70
C LEU A 96 4.37 6.99 10.57
N SER A 97 3.41 6.53 11.37
CA SER A 97 2.07 7.10 11.41
C SER A 97 2.07 8.54 11.89
N ILE A 98 2.85 8.86 12.93
CA ILE A 98 3.01 10.25 13.41
C ILE A 98 3.63 11.13 12.31
N LEU A 99 4.67 10.65 11.62
CA LEU A 99 5.28 11.37 10.50
C LEU A 99 4.28 11.61 9.37
N PHE A 100 3.43 10.64 9.04
CA PHE A 100 2.40 10.79 8.03
C PHE A 100 1.28 11.77 8.44
N VAL A 101 0.89 11.79 9.72
CA VAL A 101 -0.04 12.81 10.25
C VAL A 101 0.57 14.20 10.07
N ILE A 102 1.84 14.39 10.41
CA ILE A 102 2.53 15.69 10.24
C ILE A 102 2.60 16.08 8.76
N LYS A 103 2.97 15.14 7.88
CA LYS A 103 3.04 15.40 6.43
C LYS A 103 1.68 15.82 5.86
N LEU A 104 0.62 15.10 6.21
CA LEU A 104 -0.73 15.38 5.70
C LEU A 104 -1.34 16.64 6.31
N GLY A 105 -1.11 16.90 7.60
CA GLY A 105 -1.69 18.05 8.30
C GLY A 105 -0.93 19.37 8.13
N TRP A 106 0.39 19.33 7.92
CA TRP A 106 1.23 20.54 7.88
C TRP A 106 1.78 20.86 6.49
N PHE A 107 1.99 19.85 5.65
CA PHE A 107 2.65 20.02 4.34
C PHE A 107 1.68 20.02 3.15
N ASN A 108 0.39 19.75 3.40
CA ASN A 108 -0.65 19.64 2.38
C ASN A 108 -1.80 20.64 2.62
N ALA A 109 -1.47 21.80 3.20
CA ALA A 109 -2.31 22.99 3.26
C ALA A 109 -1.82 24.02 2.22
#